data_AF-A0A956JV33-F1
#
_entry.id   AF-A0A956JV33-F1
#
_cell.length_a   1.000
_cell.length_b   1.000
_cell.length_c   1.000
_cell.angle_alpha   90.00
_cell.angle_beta   90.00
_cell.angle_gamma   90.00
#
_symmetry.space_group_name_H-M   'P 1'
#
loop_
_entity.id
_entity.type
_entity.pdbx_description
1 polymer ?
#
loop_
_entity_poly.entity_id
_entity_poly.type
_entity_poly.pdbx_seq_one_letter_code
_entity_poly.pdbx_strand_id
1 'polypeptide(L)'
;MCRWTLLVAALVVIASCAGSADHATGDADAGDSRLAFPDSARPDGADGAAPGDQSGPLPDFGPTETRDHVMFDLRLPKDAAEASSFGFDFDNDGKIDNALGTLVSTLQAFTPQRSLVDDLRLSVLSGSTILLMRVYAADFKNHVGTVGRYYLGSDRVCCTDQSSLAACRPQAMTTCFDGKTSFDVDSTQPATDLKGSISGGQLTLGAKVLPIFVKISGSQPVQVPLSGAIVKGTLHDDGSLSNGSIAGGLSQATIDGVLIPELAKLITDEINDPNTSQSTRDQLINLFDANKDNTVSAAEVKGNSLVSQLLKGDVDVDGDGKLDLTLGVGFEAVGAVIRK
;
A
#
# COMPACT_ATOMS: atom_id res chain seq x y z
N MET A 1 -11.57 42.95 11.06
CA MET A 1 -12.54 42.15 11.83
C MET A 1 -13.67 41.72 10.89
N CYS A 2 -13.51 40.58 10.21
CA CYS A 2 -14.58 39.99 9.40
C CYS A 2 -14.25 38.52 9.11
N ARG A 3 -15.19 37.63 9.50
CA ARG A 3 -15.40 36.23 9.06
C ARG A 3 -14.27 35.21 9.28
N TRP A 4 -14.29 34.55 10.44
CA TRP A 4 -13.83 33.17 10.64
C TRP A 4 -14.86 32.43 11.50
N THR A 5 -15.89 31.89 10.85
CA THR A 5 -16.86 30.97 11.47
C THR A 5 -17.43 30.12 10.35
N LEU A 6 -16.76 29.01 10.02
CA LEU A 6 -17.28 27.78 9.39
C LEU A 6 -16.08 26.98 8.84
N LEU A 7 -15.38 26.21 9.68
CA LEU A 7 -14.60 25.04 9.21
C LEU A 7 -14.25 24.06 10.35
N VAL A 8 -15.16 23.88 11.30
CA VAL A 8 -15.06 22.84 12.36
C VAL A 8 -16.17 21.78 12.21
N ALA A 9 -16.96 21.82 11.13
CA ALA A 9 -18.12 20.94 10.93
C ALA A 9 -17.89 19.76 9.96
N ALA A 10 -16.65 19.45 9.57
CA ALA A 10 -16.34 18.34 8.65
C ALA A 10 -15.79 17.09 9.36
N LEU A 11 -16.03 16.97 10.67
CA LEU A 11 -15.90 15.71 11.42
C LEU A 11 -17.27 15.31 12.01
N VAL A 12 -18.33 15.41 11.21
CA VAL A 12 -19.62 14.81 11.53
C VAL A 12 -19.55 13.34 11.14
N VAL A 13 -19.61 12.50 12.16
CA VAL A 13 -19.87 11.06 12.11
C VAL A 13 -20.82 10.72 10.95
N ILE A 14 -20.30 10.10 9.89
CA ILE A 14 -21.14 9.42 8.89
C ILE A 14 -21.56 8.08 9.51
N ALA A 15 -22.57 8.14 10.39
CA ALA A 15 -23.39 6.99 10.72
C ALA A 15 -24.62 7.05 9.81
N SER A 16 -24.50 6.54 8.58
CA SER A 16 -25.65 6.39 7.69
C SER A 16 -26.47 5.17 8.12
N CYS A 17 -27.46 5.40 8.98
CA CYS A 17 -28.68 4.60 8.97
C CYS A 17 -29.50 5.03 7.74
N ALA A 18 -29.49 4.25 6.66
CA ALA A 18 -30.43 4.42 5.56
C ALA A 18 -31.51 3.36 5.67
N GLY A 19 -32.70 3.82 6.06
CA GLY A 19 -33.91 3.03 6.16
C GLY A 19 -34.44 2.58 4.79
N SER A 20 -35.08 1.41 4.87
CA SER A 20 -35.85 0.72 3.86
C SER A 20 -36.88 1.60 3.14
N ALA A 21 -36.93 1.49 1.81
CA ALA A 21 -38.10 1.82 1.01
C ALA A 21 -38.34 0.68 0.01
N ASP A 22 -39.47 0.04 0.18
CA ASP A 22 -39.98 -1.05 -0.64
C ASP A 22 -40.18 -0.65 -2.10
N HIS A 23 -39.62 -1.43 -3.02
CA HIS A 23 -40.18 -1.61 -4.36
C HIS A 23 -39.98 -3.06 -4.82
N ALA A 24 -41.06 -3.83 -4.78
CA ALA A 24 -41.21 -5.07 -5.52
C ALA A 24 -41.44 -4.74 -7.01
N THR A 25 -40.73 -5.40 -7.92
CA THR A 25 -41.25 -6.39 -8.89
C THR A 25 -40.17 -6.73 -9.91
N GLY A 26 -39.98 -8.02 -10.19
CA GLY A 26 -39.68 -8.48 -11.55
C GLY A 26 -38.28 -9.01 -11.85
N ASP A 27 -38.11 -10.30 -11.57
CA ASP A 27 -37.77 -11.34 -12.54
C ASP A 27 -36.33 -11.48 -13.12
N ALA A 28 -36.02 -12.76 -13.37
CA ALA A 28 -34.93 -13.37 -14.14
C ALA A 28 -33.51 -13.40 -13.54
N ASP A 29 -33.27 -14.47 -12.79
CA ASP A 29 -32.25 -15.50 -13.10
C ASP A 29 -30.89 -15.01 -13.60
N ALA A 30 -29.92 -14.89 -12.69
CA ALA A 30 -28.51 -14.82 -13.01
C ALA A 30 -27.73 -15.72 -12.03
N GLY A 31 -27.09 -16.75 -12.59
CA GLY A 31 -26.34 -17.75 -11.86
C GLY A 31 -25.31 -17.15 -10.91
N ASP A 32 -25.50 -17.46 -9.63
CA ASP A 32 -24.58 -17.22 -8.53
C ASP A 32 -23.26 -17.97 -8.78
N SER A 33 -22.32 -17.29 -9.42
CA SER A 33 -20.94 -17.73 -9.58
C SER A 33 -20.17 -17.31 -8.33
N ARG A 34 -20.58 -17.84 -7.18
CA ARG A 34 -19.71 -17.87 -5.99
C ARG A 34 -18.42 -18.57 -6.38
N LEU A 35 -17.34 -17.80 -6.44
CA LEU A 35 -15.99 -18.30 -6.30
C LEU A 35 -15.92 -18.95 -4.91
N ALA A 36 -16.31 -20.22 -4.85
CA ALA A 36 -15.97 -21.09 -3.76
C ALA A 36 -14.44 -21.17 -3.75
N PHE A 37 -13.81 -20.33 -2.95
CA PHE A 37 -12.51 -20.69 -2.41
C PHE A 37 -12.69 -22.06 -1.74
N PRO A 38 -11.79 -23.03 -1.97
CA PRO A 38 -11.82 -24.24 -1.18
C PRO A 38 -11.81 -23.82 0.28
N ASP A 39 -12.92 -24.14 0.94
CA ASP A 39 -13.10 -24.08 2.38
C ASP A 39 -11.86 -24.72 2.99
N SER A 40 -10.96 -23.85 3.44
CA SER A 40 -9.75 -24.25 4.15
C SER A 40 -10.25 -24.58 5.54
N ALA A 41 -10.91 -25.74 5.65
CA ALA A 41 -11.29 -26.33 6.91
C ALA A 41 -10.08 -26.22 7.82
N ARG A 42 -10.15 -25.30 8.78
CA ARG A 42 -9.22 -25.25 9.90
C ARG A 42 -9.30 -26.64 10.53
N PRO A 43 -8.21 -27.43 10.55
CA PRO A 43 -8.21 -28.62 11.35
C PRO A 43 -8.19 -28.16 12.81
N ASP A 44 -9.36 -28.15 13.42
CA ASP A 44 -9.50 -28.02 14.87
C ASP A 44 -8.79 -29.23 15.50
N GLY A 45 -7.54 -29.02 15.92
CA GLY A 45 -6.76 -30.01 16.66
C GLY A 45 -5.43 -30.37 16.01
N ALA A 46 -4.44 -29.50 16.13
CA ALA A 46 -3.04 -29.91 16.12
C ALA A 46 -2.26 -29.05 17.10
N ASP A 47 -1.68 -29.74 18.09
CA ASP A 47 -0.83 -29.20 19.13
C ASP A 47 0.30 -28.32 18.57
N GLY A 48 0.63 -27.26 19.30
CA GLY A 48 1.58 -26.21 18.93
C GLY A 48 2.97 -26.70 18.56
N ALA A 49 3.17 -27.07 17.30
CA ALA A 49 4.47 -27.10 16.68
C ALA A 49 4.89 -25.66 16.38
N ALA A 50 6.02 -25.24 16.96
CA ALA A 50 6.70 -23.98 16.64
C ALA A 50 6.85 -23.82 15.10
N PRO A 51 6.83 -22.59 14.57
CA PRO A 51 6.95 -22.35 13.14
C PRO A 51 8.24 -22.97 12.62
N GLY A 52 8.10 -24.07 11.89
CA GLY A 52 9.21 -24.78 11.26
C GLY A 52 9.95 -23.85 10.30
N ASP A 53 11.27 -23.88 10.41
CA ASP A 53 12.21 -23.23 9.51
C ASP A 53 11.89 -23.57 8.04
N GLN A 54 11.37 -22.59 7.28
CA GLN A 54 11.06 -22.74 5.85
C GLN A 54 12.28 -22.45 4.95
N SER A 55 13.51 -22.52 5.46
CA SER A 55 14.75 -22.38 4.67
C SER A 55 15.05 -23.55 3.72
N GLY A 56 14.10 -24.47 3.51
CA GLY A 56 14.23 -25.56 2.55
C GLY A 56 14.56 -25.03 1.14
N PRO A 57 15.30 -25.79 0.33
CA PRO A 57 15.56 -25.43 -1.05
C PRO A 57 14.24 -25.13 -1.75
N LEU A 58 14.21 -24.00 -2.46
CA LEU A 58 13.06 -23.58 -3.27
C LEU A 58 12.57 -24.79 -4.08
N PRO A 59 11.26 -25.08 -4.09
CA PRO A 59 10.72 -26.21 -4.82
C PRO A 59 11.25 -26.22 -6.26
N ASP A 60 11.64 -27.39 -6.77
CA ASP A 60 11.94 -27.55 -8.19
C ASP A 60 10.61 -27.36 -8.95
N PHE A 61 10.42 -26.18 -9.55
CA PHE A 61 9.12 -25.75 -10.07
C PHE A 61 8.75 -26.39 -11.42
N GLY A 62 9.56 -27.31 -11.97
CA GLY A 62 9.37 -27.82 -13.33
C GLY A 62 9.64 -26.73 -14.39
N PRO A 63 9.29 -26.95 -15.67
CA PRO A 63 9.48 -25.95 -16.71
C PRO A 63 8.45 -24.82 -16.56
N THR A 64 8.67 -23.92 -15.61
CA THR A 64 7.87 -22.70 -15.44
C THR A 64 8.33 -21.62 -16.41
N GLU A 65 7.39 -20.97 -17.08
CA GLU A 65 7.66 -19.70 -17.73
C GLU A 65 7.84 -18.61 -16.66
N THR A 66 8.62 -17.58 -16.98
CA THR A 66 8.89 -16.45 -16.08
C THR A 66 8.53 -15.14 -16.74
N ARG A 67 7.86 -14.26 -16.00
CA ARG A 67 7.64 -12.87 -16.39
C ARG A 67 8.21 -11.93 -15.33
N ASP A 68 9.02 -11.00 -15.80
CA ASP A 68 9.66 -9.98 -14.99
C ASP A 68 8.90 -8.69 -15.14
N HIS A 69 8.65 -8.03 -14.01
CA HIS A 69 7.91 -6.79 -13.95
C HIS A 69 8.66 -5.75 -13.14
N VAL A 70 8.55 -4.50 -13.55
CA VAL A 70 8.94 -3.32 -12.78
C VAL A 70 7.70 -2.45 -12.56
N MET A 71 7.46 -2.04 -11.32
CA MET A 71 6.37 -1.13 -10.99
C MET A 71 6.76 0.29 -11.42
N PHE A 72 5.89 0.96 -12.17
CA PHE A 72 6.13 2.33 -12.65
C PHE A 72 5.13 3.35 -12.08
N ASP A 73 4.05 2.88 -11.46
CA ASP A 73 3.10 3.71 -10.70
C ASP A 73 2.81 3.00 -9.38
N LEU A 74 3.03 3.68 -8.26
CA LEU A 74 2.70 3.20 -6.92
C LEU A 74 1.91 4.29 -6.22
N ARG A 75 0.68 3.99 -5.81
CA ARG A 75 -0.32 4.97 -5.40
C ARG A 75 -0.79 4.67 -3.97
N LEU A 76 -0.61 5.64 -3.11
CA LEU A 76 -1.43 5.71 -1.89
C LEU A 76 -2.86 6.12 -2.28
N PRO A 77 -3.90 5.70 -1.55
CA PRO A 77 -5.24 6.20 -1.76
C PRO A 77 -5.32 7.73 -1.62
N LYS A 78 -5.91 8.41 -2.60
CA LYS A 78 -6.22 9.85 -2.51
C LYS A 78 -7.60 10.12 -1.92
N ASP A 79 -8.48 9.12 -1.94
CA ASP A 79 -9.86 9.21 -1.48
C ASP A 79 -10.36 7.86 -0.96
N ALA A 80 -11.57 7.85 -0.39
CA ALA A 80 -12.17 6.65 0.20
C ALA A 80 -12.49 5.55 -0.82
N ALA A 81 -12.75 5.92 -2.09
CA ALA A 81 -13.03 4.94 -3.14
C ALA A 81 -11.75 4.20 -3.52
N GLU A 82 -10.64 4.92 -3.69
CA GLU A 82 -9.33 4.31 -3.89
C GLU A 82 -8.91 3.46 -2.68
N ALA A 83 -9.17 3.94 -1.46
CA ALA A 83 -8.85 3.18 -0.25
C ALA A 83 -9.56 1.84 -0.22
N SER A 84 -10.85 1.82 -0.59
CA SER A 84 -11.63 0.59 -0.73
C SER A 84 -11.17 -0.28 -1.89
N SER A 85 -10.63 0.30 -2.97
CA SER A 85 -10.14 -0.48 -4.12
C SER A 85 -8.78 -1.13 -3.89
N PHE A 86 -7.93 -0.53 -3.05
CA PHE A 86 -6.56 -1.01 -2.79
C PHE A 86 -6.45 -1.89 -1.55
N GLY A 87 -7.46 -1.89 -0.67
CA GLY A 87 -7.50 -2.73 0.53
C GLY A 87 -7.87 -4.19 0.26
N PHE A 88 -8.00 -4.95 1.34
CA PHE A 88 -8.44 -6.34 1.33
C PHE A 88 -9.32 -6.60 2.55
N ASP A 89 -10.29 -7.50 2.43
CA ASP A 89 -11.13 -7.96 3.55
C ASP A 89 -10.41 -9.13 4.25
N PHE A 90 -9.62 -8.83 5.29
CA PHE A 90 -8.73 -9.82 5.91
C PHE A 90 -9.46 -10.76 6.87
N ASP A 91 -10.56 -10.32 7.49
CA ASP A 91 -11.35 -11.11 8.43
C ASP A 91 -12.64 -11.70 7.84
N ASN A 92 -12.93 -11.42 6.57
CA ASN A 92 -14.12 -11.84 5.82
C ASN A 92 -15.43 -11.30 6.43
N ASP A 93 -15.41 -10.09 7.00
CA ASP A 93 -16.61 -9.43 7.51
C ASP A 93 -17.43 -8.68 6.43
N GLY A 94 -16.94 -8.68 5.19
CA GLY A 94 -17.54 -8.02 4.04
C GLY A 94 -17.16 -6.54 3.90
N LYS A 95 -16.30 -6.01 4.77
CA LYS A 95 -15.70 -4.67 4.64
C LYS A 95 -14.27 -4.78 4.17
N ILE A 96 -13.82 -3.76 3.44
CA ILE A 96 -12.44 -3.67 3.00
C ILE A 96 -11.61 -3.00 4.08
N ASP A 97 -10.56 -3.66 4.53
CA ASP A 97 -9.59 -3.12 5.47
C ASP A 97 -8.51 -2.32 4.73
N ASN A 98 -8.48 -1.01 4.98
CA ASN A 98 -7.43 -0.10 4.56
C ASN A 98 -7.43 1.15 5.45
N ALA A 99 -7.32 0.94 6.76
CA ALA A 99 -7.41 2.00 7.75
C ALA A 99 -6.35 3.10 7.53
N LEU A 100 -5.10 2.73 7.24
CA LEU A 100 -4.05 3.71 6.94
C LEU A 100 -4.31 4.44 5.62
N GLY A 101 -4.85 3.78 4.60
CA GLY A 101 -5.25 4.43 3.36
C GLY A 101 -6.29 5.54 3.57
N THR A 102 -7.27 5.28 4.43
CA THR A 102 -8.29 6.26 4.84
C THR A 102 -7.64 7.43 5.59
N LEU A 103 -6.70 7.16 6.51
CA LEU A 103 -5.94 8.20 7.21
C LEU A 103 -5.13 9.06 6.23
N VAL A 104 -4.42 8.45 5.28
CA VAL A 104 -3.59 9.18 4.30
C VAL A 104 -4.45 10.14 3.46
N SER A 105 -5.63 9.71 3.01
CA SER A 105 -6.56 10.59 2.29
C SER A 105 -7.04 11.76 3.15
N THR A 106 -7.19 11.55 4.47
CA THR A 106 -7.56 12.60 5.43
C THR A 106 -6.39 13.56 5.68
N LEU A 107 -5.16 13.06 5.82
CA LEU A 107 -3.96 13.87 6.05
C LEU A 107 -3.67 14.82 4.87
N GLN A 108 -3.86 14.35 3.64
CA GLN A 108 -3.70 15.18 2.44
C GLN A 108 -4.58 16.43 2.45
N ALA A 109 -5.75 16.38 3.08
CA ALA A 109 -6.61 17.55 3.23
C ALA A 109 -6.00 18.64 4.14
N PHE A 110 -5.08 18.28 5.03
CA PHE A 110 -4.38 19.20 5.93
C PHE A 110 -3.02 19.66 5.39
N THR A 111 -2.43 18.94 4.43
CA THR A 111 -1.14 19.25 3.82
C THR A 111 -1.27 19.53 2.31
N PRO A 112 -2.07 20.54 1.89
CA PRO A 112 -2.35 20.76 0.47
C PRO A 112 -1.12 21.14 -0.37
N GLN A 113 -0.03 21.56 0.28
CA GLN A 113 1.24 21.86 -0.39
C GLN A 113 2.11 20.62 -0.60
N ARG A 114 1.81 19.51 0.10
CA ARG A 114 2.56 18.25 0.04
C ARG A 114 1.65 17.11 -0.36
N SER A 115 1.77 16.69 -1.60
CA SER A 115 1.07 15.51 -2.10
C SER A 115 1.89 14.27 -1.81
N LEU A 116 1.59 13.59 -0.70
CA LEU A 116 2.23 12.31 -0.34
C LEU A 116 2.10 11.27 -1.48
N VAL A 117 0.97 11.31 -2.18
CA VAL A 117 0.71 10.48 -3.36
C VAL A 117 1.69 10.82 -4.47
N ASP A 118 1.87 12.09 -4.80
CA ASP A 118 2.74 12.47 -5.91
C ASP A 118 4.22 12.28 -5.55
N ASP A 119 4.62 12.49 -4.30
CA ASP A 119 5.97 12.25 -3.83
C ASP A 119 6.37 10.78 -3.94
N LEU A 120 5.47 9.86 -3.56
CA LEU A 120 5.70 8.42 -3.73
C LEU A 120 5.80 8.04 -5.20
N ARG A 121 4.86 8.51 -6.03
CA ARG A 121 4.84 8.24 -7.47
C ARG A 121 6.08 8.79 -8.17
N LEU A 122 6.54 9.97 -7.76
CA LEU A 122 7.74 10.61 -8.29
C LEU A 122 8.99 9.84 -7.87
N SER A 123 9.03 9.28 -6.65
CA SER A 123 10.12 8.40 -6.21
C SER A 123 10.26 7.18 -7.12
N VAL A 124 9.13 6.54 -7.46
CA VAL A 124 9.11 5.40 -8.37
C VAL A 124 9.50 5.82 -9.79
N LEU A 125 8.87 6.87 -10.32
CA LEU A 125 9.11 7.32 -11.70
C LEU A 125 10.53 7.86 -11.93
N SER A 126 11.11 8.53 -10.93
CA SER A 126 12.49 9.02 -11.00
C SER A 126 13.52 7.90 -10.89
N GLY A 127 13.11 6.75 -10.33
CA GLY A 127 13.91 5.57 -10.09
C GLY A 127 14.77 5.61 -8.82
N SER A 128 14.44 6.50 -7.87
CA SER A 128 14.92 6.43 -6.48
C SER A 128 14.21 5.36 -5.65
N THR A 129 13.19 4.71 -6.22
CA THR A 129 12.57 3.51 -5.68
C THR A 129 12.23 2.59 -6.83
N ILE A 130 12.92 1.46 -6.91
CA ILE A 130 12.65 0.44 -7.93
C ILE A 130 12.07 -0.79 -7.24
N LEU A 131 10.83 -1.12 -7.59
CA LEU A 131 10.15 -2.32 -7.10
C LEU A 131 10.03 -3.32 -8.24
N LEU A 132 10.55 -4.53 -8.02
CA LEU A 132 10.63 -5.57 -9.03
C LEU A 132 9.83 -6.79 -8.58
N MET A 133 9.16 -7.44 -9.52
CA MET A 133 8.46 -8.69 -9.28
C MET A 133 8.74 -9.67 -10.41
N ARG A 134 9.15 -10.89 -10.07
CA ARG A 134 9.24 -12.01 -11.01
C ARG A 134 8.12 -13.01 -10.70
N VAL A 135 7.29 -13.32 -11.69
CA VAL A 135 6.20 -14.29 -11.58
C VAL A 135 6.56 -15.57 -12.33
N TYR A 136 6.35 -16.71 -11.68
CA TYR A 136 6.60 -18.07 -12.17
C TYR A 136 5.26 -18.79 -12.31
N ALA A 137 4.90 -19.21 -13.52
CA ALA A 137 3.68 -19.97 -13.81
C ALA A 137 3.86 -20.82 -15.07
N ALA A 138 3.09 -21.91 -15.19
CA ALA A 138 3.01 -22.65 -16.46
C ALA A 138 2.00 -22.03 -17.46
N ASP A 139 1.03 -21.26 -16.95
CA ASP A 139 0.05 -20.51 -17.74
C ASP A 139 -0.28 -19.19 -17.02
N PHE A 140 -0.01 -18.06 -17.68
CA PHE A 140 -0.29 -16.72 -17.13
C PHE A 140 -1.77 -16.31 -17.25
N LYS A 141 -2.64 -17.20 -17.72
CA LYS A 141 -4.09 -17.05 -17.68
C LYS A 141 -4.73 -17.86 -16.56
N ASN A 142 -4.33 -19.12 -16.35
CA ASN A 142 -4.88 -19.98 -15.29
C ASN A 142 -3.82 -20.92 -14.69
N HIS A 143 -3.43 -20.69 -13.43
CA HIS A 143 -2.44 -21.54 -12.76
C HIS A 143 -2.59 -21.48 -11.23
N VAL A 144 -2.76 -22.63 -10.58
CA VAL A 144 -3.05 -22.71 -9.12
C VAL A 144 -1.82 -22.73 -8.22
N GLY A 145 -0.62 -22.88 -8.80
CA GLY A 145 0.65 -22.97 -8.08
C GLY A 145 1.63 -21.86 -8.45
N THR A 146 1.12 -20.65 -8.64
CA THR A 146 1.94 -19.50 -9.07
C THR A 146 2.83 -19.05 -7.92
N VAL A 147 4.09 -18.79 -8.24
CA VAL A 147 5.07 -18.24 -7.30
C VAL A 147 5.51 -16.88 -7.79
N GLY A 148 5.62 -15.92 -6.88
CA GLY A 148 6.25 -14.64 -7.13
C GLY A 148 7.54 -14.51 -6.35
N ARG A 149 8.44 -13.68 -6.84
CA ARG A 149 9.54 -13.12 -6.06
C ARG A 149 9.55 -11.62 -6.18
N TYR A 150 9.47 -10.96 -5.04
CA TYR A 150 9.58 -9.53 -4.93
C TYR A 150 11.01 -9.15 -4.58
N TYR A 151 11.52 -8.14 -5.27
CA TYR A 151 12.84 -7.57 -5.04
C TYR A 151 12.77 -6.06 -4.95
N LEU A 152 13.73 -5.52 -4.22
CA LEU A 152 14.10 -4.13 -4.32
C LEU A 152 15.18 -4.01 -5.38
N GLY A 153 15.04 -3.04 -6.28
CA GLY A 153 16.05 -2.72 -7.29
C GLY A 153 17.01 -1.66 -6.78
N SER A 154 18.22 -1.64 -7.33
CA SER A 154 19.17 -0.56 -7.12
C SER A 154 18.67 0.74 -7.76
N ASP A 155 19.01 1.88 -7.15
CA ASP A 155 18.67 3.21 -7.67
C ASP A 155 19.11 3.39 -9.12
N ARG A 156 18.24 4.03 -9.92
CA ARG A 156 18.48 4.32 -11.32
C ARG A 156 17.87 5.65 -11.71
N VAL A 157 18.59 6.47 -12.46
CA VAL A 157 18.02 7.72 -12.99
C VAL A 157 17.10 7.41 -14.17
N CYS A 158 15.80 7.59 -13.99
CA CYS A 158 14.78 7.35 -15.02
C CYS A 158 14.23 8.63 -15.66
N CYS A 159 14.36 9.77 -14.99
CA CYS A 159 14.06 11.09 -15.54
C CYS A 159 15.04 12.12 -14.96
N THR A 160 15.35 13.16 -15.74
CA THR A 160 16.24 14.24 -15.32
C THR A 160 15.49 15.42 -14.71
N ASP A 161 14.25 15.64 -15.12
CA ASP A 161 13.36 16.65 -14.54
C ASP A 161 12.42 16.01 -13.52
N GLN A 162 12.74 16.20 -12.25
CA GLN A 162 11.96 15.71 -11.10
C GLN A 162 11.15 16.83 -10.45
N SER A 163 10.94 17.96 -11.14
CA SER A 163 10.15 19.07 -10.58
C SER A 163 8.67 18.74 -10.43
N SER A 164 8.16 17.78 -11.22
CA SER A 164 6.77 17.31 -11.17
C SER A 164 6.60 15.95 -11.82
N LEU A 165 5.52 15.24 -11.47
CA LEU A 165 5.11 14.02 -12.16
C LEU A 165 4.91 14.24 -13.67
N ALA A 166 4.33 15.37 -14.06
CA ALA A 166 4.03 15.69 -15.45
C ALA A 166 5.31 15.82 -16.30
N ALA A 167 6.39 16.35 -15.72
CA ALA A 167 7.69 16.47 -16.38
C ALA A 167 8.45 15.13 -16.42
N CYS A 168 8.46 14.40 -15.29
CA CYS A 168 9.22 13.17 -15.16
C CYS A 168 8.61 12.00 -15.95
N ARG A 169 7.28 11.82 -15.90
CA ARG A 169 6.59 10.62 -16.40
C ARG A 169 6.90 10.32 -17.88
N PRO A 170 6.78 11.26 -18.85
CA PRO A 170 7.05 10.93 -20.25
C PRO A 170 8.47 10.43 -20.49
N GLN A 171 9.46 11.03 -19.82
CA GLN A 171 10.87 10.61 -19.93
C GLN A 171 11.09 9.22 -19.32
N ALA A 172 10.52 8.98 -18.13
CA ALA A 172 10.65 7.73 -17.40
C ALA A 172 10.06 6.55 -18.19
N MET A 173 8.88 6.74 -18.80
CA MET A 173 8.22 5.71 -19.61
C MET A 173 9.04 5.30 -20.84
N THR A 174 9.84 6.20 -21.41
CA THR A 174 10.72 5.89 -22.56
C THR A 174 12.11 5.40 -22.16
N THR A 175 12.56 5.69 -20.94
CA THR A 175 13.94 5.45 -20.50
C THR A 175 14.08 4.22 -19.61
N CYS A 176 13.09 3.96 -18.76
CA CYS A 176 13.12 2.88 -17.76
C CYS A 176 11.92 1.94 -17.86
N PHE A 177 10.73 2.45 -18.17
CA PHE A 177 9.48 1.68 -18.10
C PHE A 177 8.93 1.36 -19.49
N ASP A 178 9.81 0.99 -20.41
CA ASP A 178 9.53 0.72 -21.82
C ASP A 178 9.21 -0.76 -22.12
N GLY A 179 9.19 -1.61 -21.09
CA GLY A 179 8.98 -3.06 -21.22
C GLY A 179 10.26 -3.87 -21.43
N LYS A 180 11.41 -3.23 -21.66
CA LYS A 180 12.64 -3.89 -22.13
C LYS A 180 13.86 -3.61 -21.25
N THR A 181 13.78 -2.58 -20.42
CA THR A 181 14.88 -2.16 -19.56
C THR A 181 15.26 -3.23 -18.54
N SER A 182 16.58 -3.39 -18.34
CA SER A 182 17.13 -4.25 -17.30
C SER A 182 17.36 -3.48 -15.99
N PHE A 183 16.99 -4.11 -14.88
CA PHE A 183 17.16 -3.60 -13.53
C PHE A 183 17.99 -4.57 -12.70
N ASP A 184 18.88 -4.04 -11.87
CA ASP A 184 19.70 -4.83 -10.95
C ASP A 184 19.00 -4.89 -9.59
N VAL A 185 18.95 -6.09 -9.00
CA VAL A 185 18.46 -6.28 -7.63
C VAL A 185 19.43 -5.62 -6.64
N ASP A 186 18.89 -4.91 -5.64
CA ASP A 186 19.66 -4.47 -4.49
C ASP A 186 20.10 -5.68 -3.66
N SER A 187 21.37 -6.05 -3.81
CA SER A 187 21.98 -7.18 -3.10
C SER A 187 21.98 -7.07 -1.57
N THR A 188 21.72 -5.88 -1.02
CA THR A 188 21.62 -5.67 0.44
C THR A 188 20.28 -6.10 1.00
N GLN A 189 19.28 -6.32 0.14
CA GLN A 189 17.92 -6.66 0.53
C GLN A 189 17.57 -8.09 0.08
N PRO A 190 17.10 -8.96 0.99
CA PRO A 190 16.68 -10.30 0.61
C PRO A 190 15.41 -10.24 -0.26
N ALA A 191 15.32 -11.16 -1.22
CA ALA A 191 14.09 -11.36 -1.97
C ALA A 191 12.97 -11.88 -1.05
N THR A 192 11.73 -11.48 -1.33
CA THR A 192 10.54 -12.03 -0.66
C THR A 192 9.83 -13.00 -1.57
N ASP A 193 9.67 -14.25 -1.13
CA ASP A 193 8.88 -15.24 -1.85
C ASP A 193 7.38 -15.00 -1.61
N LEU A 194 6.63 -15.10 -2.70
CA LEU A 194 5.19 -14.93 -2.76
C LEU A 194 4.56 -16.22 -3.31
N LYS A 195 3.41 -16.64 -2.81
CA LYS A 195 2.72 -17.86 -3.27
C LYS A 195 1.24 -17.59 -3.53
N GLY A 196 0.68 -18.17 -4.58
CA GLY A 196 -0.75 -18.07 -4.84
C GLY A 196 -1.12 -18.62 -6.21
N SER A 197 -1.98 -17.91 -6.93
CA SER A 197 -2.59 -18.41 -8.16
C SER A 197 -2.84 -17.30 -9.18
N ILE A 198 -3.11 -17.72 -10.41
CA ILE A 198 -3.65 -16.90 -11.49
C ILE A 198 -4.98 -17.53 -11.94
N SER A 199 -6.04 -16.73 -12.07
CA SER A 199 -7.33 -17.19 -12.60
C SER A 199 -7.91 -16.16 -13.56
N GLY A 200 -8.13 -16.54 -14.82
CA GLY A 200 -8.57 -15.61 -15.86
C GLY A 200 -7.64 -14.40 -16.05
N GLY A 201 -6.33 -14.55 -15.83
CA GLY A 201 -5.34 -13.48 -15.82
C GLY A 201 -5.28 -12.65 -14.53
N GLN A 202 -6.18 -12.89 -13.56
CA GLN A 202 -6.11 -12.26 -12.23
C GLN A 202 -5.06 -12.97 -11.38
N LEU A 203 -3.97 -12.28 -11.11
CA LEU A 203 -2.91 -12.69 -10.20
C LEU A 203 -3.34 -12.43 -8.74
N THR A 204 -3.12 -13.39 -7.85
CA THR A 204 -3.22 -13.20 -6.40
C THR A 204 -2.09 -13.98 -5.75
N LEU A 205 -1.22 -13.29 -5.02
CA LEU A 205 -0.09 -13.87 -4.32
C LEU A 205 -0.05 -13.37 -2.87
N GLY A 206 0.27 -14.26 -1.93
CA GLY A 206 0.46 -13.92 -0.52
C GLY A 206 1.92 -14.06 -0.09
N ALA A 207 2.36 -13.24 0.86
CA ALA A 207 3.61 -13.35 1.59
C ALA A 207 3.37 -13.22 3.10
N LYS A 208 4.22 -13.86 3.90
CA LYS A 208 4.17 -13.70 5.36
C LYS A 208 4.54 -12.27 5.77
N VAL A 209 5.61 -11.74 5.19
CA VAL A 209 6.06 -10.36 5.36
C VAL A 209 6.52 -9.85 4.00
N LEU A 210 6.04 -8.67 3.59
CA LEU A 210 6.45 -8.02 2.35
C LEU A 210 6.92 -6.58 2.64
N PRO A 211 8.20 -6.25 2.43
CA PRO A 211 8.66 -4.88 2.60
C PRO A 211 8.21 -4.00 1.41
N ILE A 212 7.50 -2.92 1.70
CA ILE A 212 7.23 -1.86 0.72
C ILE A 212 7.93 -0.57 1.12
N PHE A 213 8.12 0.35 0.18
CA PHE A 213 8.61 1.69 0.47
C PHE A 213 7.47 2.69 0.43
N VAL A 214 7.39 3.51 1.47
CA VAL A 214 6.45 4.63 1.53
C VAL A 214 7.24 5.89 1.79
N LYS A 215 6.95 6.93 1.02
CA LYS A 215 7.50 8.27 1.25
C LYS A 215 6.44 9.08 2.00
N ILE A 216 6.60 9.19 3.32
CA ILE A 216 5.64 9.88 4.21
C ILE A 216 6.05 11.33 4.43
N SER A 217 7.34 11.65 4.39
CA SER A 217 7.83 13.02 4.46
C SER A 217 8.73 13.32 3.25
N GLY A 218 9.20 14.57 3.13
CA GLY A 218 10.18 14.94 2.09
C GLY A 218 11.55 14.26 2.23
N SER A 219 11.66 13.27 3.13
CA SER A 219 12.82 12.46 3.42
C SER A 219 13.02 11.31 2.41
N GLN A 220 14.01 10.46 2.69
CA GLN A 220 14.19 9.21 1.95
C GLN A 220 12.99 8.29 2.16
N PRO A 221 12.57 7.51 1.14
CA PRO A 221 11.54 6.49 1.30
C PRO A 221 11.84 5.57 2.47
N VAL A 222 10.83 5.25 3.26
CA VAL A 222 10.95 4.42 4.45
C VAL A 222 10.41 3.04 4.17
N GLN A 223 11.17 2.02 4.55
CA GLN A 223 10.76 0.63 4.40
C GLN A 223 9.74 0.26 5.47
N VAL A 224 8.61 -0.26 5.03
CA VAL A 224 7.48 -0.64 5.86
C VAL A 224 7.19 -2.12 5.62
N PRO A 225 7.45 -3.01 6.61
CA PRO A 225 7.11 -4.43 6.49
C PRO A 225 5.60 -4.61 6.68
N LEU A 226 4.95 -5.18 5.66
CA LEU A 226 3.55 -5.58 5.70
C LEU A 226 3.45 -7.05 6.12
N SER A 227 2.80 -7.34 7.24
CA SER A 227 2.48 -8.71 7.66
C SER A 227 1.28 -9.25 6.86
N GLY A 228 1.28 -10.55 6.60
CA GLY A 228 0.23 -11.26 5.85
C GLY A 228 -0.12 -10.61 4.50
N ALA A 229 0.90 -10.06 3.83
CA ALA A 229 0.70 -9.23 2.65
C ALA A 229 0.11 -10.01 1.47
N ILE A 230 -0.81 -9.37 0.75
CA ILE A 230 -1.45 -9.87 -0.46
C ILE A 230 -1.16 -8.92 -1.61
N VAL A 231 -0.68 -9.48 -2.73
CA VAL A 231 -0.47 -8.79 -4.00
C VAL A 231 -1.51 -9.30 -4.99
N LYS A 232 -2.33 -8.40 -5.53
CA LYS A 232 -3.29 -8.66 -6.60
C LYS A 232 -2.95 -7.86 -7.85
N GLY A 233 -3.46 -8.31 -9.00
CA GLY A 233 -3.46 -7.53 -10.23
C GLY A 233 -3.94 -8.32 -11.43
N THR A 234 -4.14 -7.65 -12.56
CA THR A 234 -4.49 -8.29 -13.84
C THR A 234 -3.24 -8.37 -14.72
N LEU A 235 -2.83 -9.58 -15.06
CA LEU A 235 -1.76 -9.84 -16.02
C LEU A 235 -2.30 -9.80 -17.45
N HIS A 236 -1.62 -9.08 -18.32
CA HIS A 236 -1.96 -8.96 -19.75
C HIS A 236 -1.04 -9.82 -20.62
N ASP A 237 -1.47 -10.08 -21.86
CA ASP A 237 -0.71 -10.87 -22.82
C ASP A 237 0.62 -10.19 -23.22
N ASP A 238 0.68 -8.86 -23.15
CA ASP A 238 1.90 -8.07 -23.40
C ASP A 238 2.91 -8.08 -22.24
N GLY A 239 2.58 -8.75 -21.13
CA GLY A 239 3.42 -8.84 -19.93
C GLY A 239 3.28 -7.64 -18.99
N SER A 240 2.38 -6.69 -19.25
CA SER A 240 2.02 -5.66 -18.28
C SER A 240 1.12 -6.22 -17.17
N LEU A 241 1.11 -5.52 -16.04
CA LEU A 241 0.21 -5.80 -14.92
C LEU A 241 -0.53 -4.51 -14.56
N SER A 242 -1.86 -4.55 -14.61
CA SER A 242 -2.72 -3.41 -14.28
C SER A 242 -3.65 -3.67 -13.12
N ASN A 243 -4.26 -2.59 -12.58
CA ASN A 243 -5.19 -2.68 -11.45
C ASN A 243 -4.55 -3.44 -10.28
N GLY A 244 -3.25 -3.25 -10.08
CA GLY A 244 -2.51 -3.92 -9.04
C GLY A 244 -2.84 -3.36 -7.67
N SER A 245 -2.86 -4.20 -6.64
CA SER A 245 -2.87 -3.76 -5.25
C SER A 245 -1.92 -4.58 -4.40
N ILE A 246 -1.28 -3.94 -3.42
CA ILE A 246 -0.50 -4.57 -2.36
C ILE A 246 -1.15 -4.15 -1.05
N ALA A 247 -1.63 -5.13 -0.28
CA ALA A 247 -2.27 -4.88 1.01
C ALA A 247 -1.65 -5.75 2.10
N GLY A 248 -1.64 -5.28 3.35
CA GLY A 248 -1.21 -6.07 4.51
C GLY A 248 -1.30 -5.29 5.82
N GLY A 249 -0.95 -5.96 6.93
CA GLY A 249 -1.00 -5.38 8.27
C GLY A 249 0.32 -4.72 8.68
N LEU A 250 0.23 -3.63 9.45
CA LEU A 250 1.34 -3.00 10.13
C LEU A 250 1.27 -3.31 11.63
N SER A 251 2.29 -3.99 12.13
CA SER A 251 2.40 -4.22 13.57
C SER A 251 2.52 -2.91 14.35
N GLN A 252 2.07 -2.90 15.61
CA GLN A 252 2.22 -1.73 16.49
C GLN A 252 3.69 -1.29 16.63
N ALA A 253 4.65 -2.22 16.57
CA ALA A 253 6.08 -1.89 16.61
C ALA A 253 6.52 -1.09 15.39
N THR A 254 6.02 -1.44 14.19
CA THR A 254 6.24 -0.68 12.96
C THR A 254 5.59 0.70 13.06
N ILE A 255 4.36 0.78 13.57
CA ILE A 255 3.65 2.05 13.73
C ILE A 255 4.43 3.00 14.67
N ASP A 256 4.83 2.49 15.84
CA ASP A 256 5.55 3.25 16.86
C ASP A 256 6.98 3.63 16.44
N GLY A 257 7.69 2.70 15.78
CA GLY A 257 9.11 2.87 15.46
C GLY A 257 9.37 3.56 14.11
N VAL A 258 8.40 3.56 13.20
CA VAL A 258 8.59 4.00 11.81
C VAL A 258 7.58 5.06 11.43
N LEU A 259 6.28 4.76 11.51
CA LEU A 259 5.23 5.65 11.00
C LEU A 259 5.07 6.93 11.84
N ILE A 260 4.99 6.80 13.15
CA ILE A 260 4.81 7.95 14.06
C ILE A 260 5.97 8.97 13.94
N PRO A 261 7.24 8.56 13.96
CA PRO A 261 8.36 9.48 13.74
C PRO A 261 8.31 10.22 12.39
N GLU A 262 7.96 9.52 11.30
CA GLU A 262 7.85 10.14 9.98
C GLU A 262 6.66 11.10 9.89
N LEU A 263 5.53 10.80 10.54
CA LEU A 263 4.40 11.73 10.65
C LEU A 263 4.78 12.98 11.45
N ALA A 264 5.49 12.83 12.56
CA ALA A 264 5.96 13.94 13.37
C ALA A 264 6.88 14.87 12.56
N LYS A 265 7.77 14.27 11.77
CA LYS A 265 8.64 15.00 10.84
C LYS A 265 7.84 15.70 9.73
N LEU A 266 6.90 15.01 9.07
CA LEU A 266 6.04 15.60 8.05
C LEU A 266 5.31 16.84 8.58
N ILE A 267 4.70 16.73 9.77
CA ILE A 267 3.95 17.85 10.37
C ILE A 267 4.90 19.00 10.73
N THR A 268 6.08 18.69 11.27
CA THR A 268 7.11 19.70 11.57
C THR A 268 7.58 20.42 10.30
N ASP A 269 7.83 19.68 9.23
CA ASP A 269 8.23 20.23 7.94
C ASP A 269 7.13 21.16 7.37
N GLU A 270 5.86 20.77 7.49
CA GLU A 270 4.72 21.59 7.05
C GLU A 270 4.54 22.86 7.90
N ILE A 271 4.72 22.77 9.22
CA ILE A 271 4.69 23.94 10.13
C ILE A 271 5.77 24.94 9.72
N ASN A 272 6.97 24.47 9.41
CA ASN A 272 8.13 25.31 9.11
C ASN A 272 8.23 25.73 7.63
N ASP A 273 7.37 25.21 6.75
CA ASP A 273 7.36 25.59 5.35
C ASP A 273 6.89 27.07 5.20
N PRO A 274 7.68 27.92 4.52
CA PRO A 274 7.31 29.32 4.31
C PRO A 274 6.06 29.50 3.43
N ASN A 275 5.69 28.49 2.64
CA ASN A 275 4.50 28.51 1.79
C ASN A 275 3.23 28.06 2.52
N THR A 276 3.35 27.45 3.71
CA THR A 276 2.20 27.09 4.53
C THR A 276 1.50 28.34 5.04
N SER A 277 0.19 28.41 4.82
CA SER A 277 -0.63 29.53 5.30
C SER A 277 -0.58 29.64 6.82
N GLN A 278 -0.59 30.86 7.36
CA GLN A 278 -0.55 31.04 8.82
C GLN A 278 -1.69 30.31 9.54
N SER A 279 -2.89 30.28 8.95
CA SER A 279 -4.03 29.55 9.53
C SER A 279 -3.81 28.04 9.58
N THR A 280 -3.21 27.46 8.54
CA THR A 280 -2.87 26.03 8.52
C THR A 280 -1.79 25.73 9.56
N ARG A 281 -0.76 26.57 9.64
CA ARG A 281 0.30 26.47 10.65
C ARG A 281 -0.26 26.51 12.06
N ASP A 282 -1.09 27.51 12.38
CA ASP A 282 -1.74 27.63 13.70
C ASP A 282 -2.59 26.41 14.03
N GLN A 283 -3.31 25.86 13.04
CA GLN A 283 -4.12 24.65 13.23
C GLN A 283 -3.24 23.43 13.53
N LEU A 284 -2.17 23.20 12.76
CA LEU A 284 -1.24 22.09 13.00
C LEU A 284 -0.57 22.22 14.37
N ILE A 285 -0.11 23.42 14.72
CA ILE A 285 0.46 23.70 16.03
C ILE A 285 -0.56 23.40 17.14
N ASN A 286 -1.81 23.85 16.99
CA ASN A 286 -2.85 23.62 17.99
C ASN A 286 -3.24 22.15 18.16
N LEU A 287 -3.14 21.35 17.10
CA LEU A 287 -3.48 19.93 17.14
C LEU A 287 -2.32 19.06 17.63
N PHE A 288 -1.10 19.30 17.13
CA PHE A 288 0.00 18.36 17.26
C PHE A 288 1.19 18.88 18.07
N ASP A 289 1.42 20.19 18.12
CA ASP A 289 2.53 20.79 18.86
C ASP A 289 2.02 21.24 20.25
N ALA A 290 2.14 20.35 21.23
CA ALA A 290 1.58 20.57 22.56
C ALA A 290 2.39 21.65 23.32
N ASN A 291 3.70 21.72 23.06
CA ASN A 291 4.62 22.60 23.77
C ASN A 291 4.82 23.98 23.07
N LYS A 292 4.35 24.13 21.82
CA LYS A 292 4.41 25.35 20.98
C LYS A 292 5.83 25.75 20.56
N ASP A 293 6.74 24.79 20.36
CA ASP A 293 8.11 25.05 19.93
C ASP A 293 8.32 24.98 18.40
N ASN A 294 7.25 24.79 17.63
CA ASN A 294 7.23 24.58 16.17
C ASN A 294 7.92 23.28 15.72
N THR A 295 8.11 22.32 16.63
CA THR A 295 8.64 20.98 16.38
C THR A 295 7.69 19.96 16.98
N VAL A 296 7.10 19.14 16.12
CA VAL A 296 6.25 18.05 16.59
C VAL A 296 7.11 16.82 16.83
N SER A 297 7.08 16.32 18.07
CA SER A 297 7.77 15.09 18.46
C SER A 297 6.91 13.85 18.23
N ALA A 298 7.56 12.68 18.13
CA ALA A 298 6.86 11.39 18.09
C ALA A 298 5.94 11.17 19.30
N ALA A 299 6.33 11.68 20.48
CA ALA A 299 5.53 11.58 21.70
C ALA A 299 4.24 12.41 21.62
N GLU A 300 4.29 13.58 21.00
CA GLU A 300 3.11 14.42 20.81
C GLU A 300 2.15 13.82 19.78
N VAL A 301 2.68 13.28 18.67
CA VAL A 301 1.86 12.53 17.69
C VAL A 301 1.19 11.33 18.35
N LYS A 302 1.93 10.54 19.15
CA LYS A 302 1.38 9.38 19.86
C LYS A 302 0.35 9.76 20.93
N GLY A 303 0.59 10.87 21.63
CA GLY A 303 -0.30 11.41 22.67
C GLY A 303 -1.56 12.08 22.10
N ASN A 304 -1.60 12.37 20.80
CA ASN A 304 -2.74 12.98 20.15
C ASN A 304 -3.92 11.98 20.05
N SER A 305 -5.08 12.35 20.60
CA SER A 305 -6.28 11.49 20.63
C SER A 305 -6.83 11.16 19.24
N LEU A 306 -6.71 12.08 18.27
CA LEU A 306 -7.14 11.84 16.89
C LEU A 306 -6.22 10.83 16.21
N VAL A 307 -4.90 11.00 16.35
CA VAL A 307 -3.91 10.09 15.75
C VAL A 307 -4.01 8.69 16.36
N SER A 308 -4.08 8.59 17.68
CA SER A 308 -4.19 7.30 18.36
C SER A 308 -5.46 6.52 17.98
N GLN A 309 -6.56 7.21 17.65
CA GLN A 309 -7.76 6.56 17.12
C GLN A 309 -7.54 6.07 15.67
N LEU A 310 -6.87 6.86 14.84
CA LEU A 310 -6.65 6.55 13.43
C LEU A 310 -5.54 5.53 13.18
N LEU A 311 -4.56 5.43 14.08
CA LEU A 311 -3.45 4.47 14.03
C LEU A 311 -3.70 3.22 14.88
N LYS A 312 -4.89 3.09 15.48
CA LYS A 312 -5.24 1.86 16.17
C LYS A 312 -5.40 0.74 15.14
N GLY A 313 -4.81 -0.41 15.42
CA GLY A 313 -5.02 -1.58 14.58
C GLY A 313 -6.50 -1.93 14.45
N ASP A 314 -6.88 -2.34 13.25
CA ASP A 314 -8.24 -2.67 12.82
C ASP A 314 -8.48 -4.18 12.75
N VAL A 315 -7.51 -4.97 12.28
CA VAL A 315 -7.66 -6.42 12.07
C VAL A 315 -6.36 -7.17 12.40
N ASP A 316 -6.47 -8.41 12.90
CA ASP A 316 -5.32 -9.29 13.14
C ASP A 316 -4.95 -10.01 11.83
N VAL A 317 -4.00 -9.44 11.07
CA VAL A 317 -3.65 -9.93 9.73
C VAL A 317 -2.73 -11.15 9.81
N ASP A 318 -1.88 -11.22 10.84
CA ASP A 318 -0.85 -12.26 10.96
C ASP A 318 -1.18 -13.39 11.94
N GLY A 319 -2.29 -13.29 12.65
CA GLY A 319 -2.82 -14.30 13.56
C GLY A 319 -2.10 -14.34 14.90
N ASP A 320 -1.40 -13.27 15.30
CA ASP A 320 -0.70 -13.19 16.58
C ASP A 320 -1.60 -12.80 17.77
N GLY A 321 -2.88 -12.51 17.50
CA GLY A 321 -3.87 -12.09 18.49
C GLY A 321 -3.86 -10.60 18.80
N LYS A 322 -3.08 -9.79 18.08
CA LYS A 322 -3.09 -8.31 18.16
C LYS A 322 -3.64 -7.74 16.87
N LEU A 323 -4.29 -6.59 16.97
CA LEU A 323 -4.76 -5.88 15.79
C LEU A 323 -3.59 -5.14 15.14
N ASP A 324 -3.41 -5.36 13.86
CA ASP A 324 -2.53 -4.61 12.96
C ASP A 324 -3.29 -3.43 12.34
N LEU A 325 -2.56 -2.40 11.92
CA LEU A 325 -3.13 -1.34 11.09
C LEU A 325 -3.00 -1.72 9.62
N THR A 326 -4.11 -1.86 8.90
CA THR A 326 -4.07 -2.23 7.47
C THR A 326 -3.64 -1.10 6.56
N LEU A 327 -2.81 -1.45 5.57
CA LEU A 327 -2.39 -0.58 4.49
C LEU A 327 -2.57 -1.28 3.15
N GLY A 328 -3.30 -0.64 2.25
CA GLY A 328 -3.45 -1.02 0.85
C GLY A 328 -2.95 0.10 -0.09
N VAL A 329 -2.06 -0.26 -1.02
CA VAL A 329 -1.54 0.63 -2.08
C VAL A 329 -1.84 0.07 -3.45
N GLY A 330 -2.17 0.94 -4.40
CA GLY A 330 -2.40 0.55 -5.79
C GLY A 330 -1.11 0.60 -6.59
N PHE A 331 -0.96 -0.24 -7.62
CA PHE A 331 0.20 -0.16 -8.51
C PHE A 331 -0.13 -0.52 -9.97
N GLU A 332 0.78 -0.12 -10.86
CA GLU A 332 0.84 -0.55 -12.25
C GLU A 332 2.28 -0.98 -12.57
N ALA A 333 2.44 -1.99 -13.41
CA ALA A 333 3.75 -2.51 -13.79
C ALA A 333 3.83 -2.86 -15.28
N VAL A 334 5.04 -2.79 -15.82
CA VAL A 334 5.38 -3.20 -17.20
C VAL A 334 6.40 -4.33 -17.18
N GLY A 335 6.58 -5.01 -18.31
CA GLY A 335 7.66 -5.98 -18.49
C GLY A 335 9.03 -5.39 -18.19
N ALA A 336 9.97 -6.22 -17.72
CA ALA A 336 11.34 -5.83 -17.43
C ALA A 336 12.31 -7.00 -17.65
N VAL A 337 13.58 -6.78 -17.37
CA VAL A 337 14.58 -7.85 -17.19
C VAL A 337 15.23 -7.67 -15.82
N ILE A 338 15.07 -8.66 -14.93
CA ILE A 338 15.65 -8.60 -13.57
C ILE A 338 17.00 -9.34 -13.54
N ARG A 339 18.06 -8.61 -13.20
CA ARG A 339 19.44 -9.10 -13.02
C ARG A 339 19.77 -9.22 -11.53
N LYS A 340 20.48 -10.27 -11.17
CA LYS A 340 20.93 -10.56 -9.79
C LYS A 340 22.41 -10.28 -9.65
#